data_AF-A0A4Y1ZC81-F1
#
_entry.id   AF-A0A4Y1ZC81-F1
#
_cell.length_a   1.000
_cell.length_b   1.000
_cell.length_c   1.000
_cell.angle_alpha   90.00
_cell.angle_beta   90.00
_cell.angle_gamma   90.00
#
_symmetry.space_group_name_H-M   'P 1'
#
loop_
_entity.id
_entity.type
_entity.pdbx_description
1 polymer ?
#
loop_
_entity_poly.entity_id
_entity_poly.type
_entity_poly.pdbx_seq_one_letter_code
_entity_poly.pdbx_strand_id
1 'polypeptide(L)'
;MKREIKAGYPVAVSVRYTNDPSNTHEPYVEGAPGTTPGHLILVRGFETMNGQDYVIVNDSFAPSDDTAVRKYKVDQFQKAWANGVAYLVHSKEKGGAGDSAAKRIHADLRPTSSEHEYALYVGKKKIDIPANFTADVRPLTEESGTLAYTISDGKKYDTDAHKKFYYTHETSDGNIALDLSQLKANLRGKNAALTLYVLSTTGDNYVATLELNRKHNRH
;
A
#
# COMPACT_ATOMS: atom_id res chain seq x y z
N MET A 1 16.26 -13.76 -6.31
CA MET A 1 16.11 -12.80 -5.19
C MET A 1 17.24 -11.76 -5.14
N LYS A 2 18.46 -12.04 -4.66
CA LYS A 2 19.53 -11.01 -4.53
C LYS A 2 19.79 -10.19 -5.81
N ARG A 3 19.73 -10.82 -6.99
CA ARG A 3 19.84 -10.13 -8.29
C ARG A 3 18.71 -9.12 -8.54
N GLU A 4 17.48 -9.48 -8.19
CA GLU A 4 16.28 -8.63 -8.35
C GLU A 4 16.35 -7.41 -7.43
N ILE A 5 16.69 -7.64 -6.16
CA ILE A 5 16.90 -6.59 -5.18
C ILE A 5 18.00 -5.62 -5.64
N LYS A 6 19.11 -6.15 -6.18
CA LYS A 6 20.19 -5.32 -6.75
C LYS A 6 19.73 -4.51 -7.97
N ALA A 7 18.78 -5.03 -8.74
CA ALA A 7 18.18 -4.34 -9.88
C ALA A 7 17.06 -3.35 -9.48
N GLY A 8 16.80 -3.17 -8.18
CA GLY A 8 15.78 -2.26 -7.66
C GLY A 8 14.37 -2.85 -7.61
N TYR A 9 14.21 -4.15 -7.86
CA TYR A 9 12.92 -4.83 -7.79
C TYR A 9 12.77 -5.56 -6.45
N PRO A 10 11.78 -5.20 -5.60
CA PRO A 10 11.48 -5.97 -4.42
C PRO A 10 10.88 -7.33 -4.84
N VAL A 11 11.03 -8.33 -3.98
CA VAL A 11 10.60 -9.71 -4.27
C VAL A 11 9.60 -10.15 -3.22
N ALA A 12 8.38 -10.48 -3.64
CA ALA A 12 7.41 -11.07 -2.73
C ALA A 12 7.73 -12.57 -2.54
N VAL A 13 7.61 -13.08 -1.33
CA VAL A 13 7.93 -14.47 -0.98
C VAL A 13 6.85 -15.05 -0.09
N SER A 14 6.58 -16.34 -0.26
CA SER A 14 5.75 -17.10 0.67
C SER A 14 6.58 -17.50 1.88
N VAL A 15 6.07 -17.22 3.08
CA VAL A 15 6.74 -17.58 4.33
C VAL A 15 5.76 -18.23 5.31
N ARG A 16 6.31 -19.07 6.18
CA ARG A 16 5.67 -19.57 7.39
C ARG A 16 6.66 -19.44 8.53
N TYR A 17 6.23 -18.98 9.69
CA TYR A 17 7.12 -18.76 10.82
C TYR A 17 6.36 -18.69 12.15
N THR A 18 7.13 -18.70 13.22
CA THR A 18 6.70 -18.35 14.56
C THR A 18 7.71 -17.43 15.23
N ASN A 19 7.22 -16.54 16.09
CA ASN A 19 8.05 -15.77 17.02
C ASN A 19 8.15 -16.42 18.41
N ASP A 20 7.54 -17.60 18.60
CA ASP A 20 7.63 -18.39 19.82
C ASP A 20 8.72 -19.48 19.64
N PRO A 21 9.83 -19.40 20.37
CA PRO A 21 10.92 -20.39 20.24
C PRO A 21 10.52 -21.79 20.73
N SER A 22 9.41 -21.95 21.44
CA SER A 22 8.89 -23.24 21.89
C SER A 22 8.00 -23.94 20.86
N ASN A 23 7.58 -23.22 19.81
CA ASN A 23 6.73 -23.77 18.77
C ASN A 23 7.53 -24.69 17.84
N THR A 24 7.05 -25.93 17.69
CA THR A 24 7.70 -27.00 16.91
C THR A 24 7.12 -27.20 15.51
N HIS A 25 6.03 -26.52 15.18
CA HIS A 25 5.33 -26.66 13.89
C HIS A 25 5.89 -25.71 12.83
N GLU A 26 6.25 -24.49 13.24
CA GLU A 26 6.73 -23.45 12.32
C GLU A 26 8.19 -23.06 12.60
N PRO A 27 8.95 -22.66 11.57
CA PRO A 27 10.31 -22.16 11.75
C PRO A 27 10.35 -20.90 12.63
N TYR A 28 11.20 -20.92 13.66
CA TYR A 28 11.42 -19.74 14.50
C TYR A 28 12.12 -18.61 13.74
N VAL A 29 11.55 -17.42 13.81
CA VAL A 29 12.13 -16.18 13.29
C VAL A 29 12.10 -15.12 14.40
N GLU A 30 13.27 -14.69 14.83
CA GLU A 30 13.42 -13.66 15.84
C GLU A 30 12.89 -12.32 15.34
N GLY A 31 12.06 -11.65 16.14
CA GLY A 31 11.47 -10.37 15.78
C GLY A 31 10.30 -10.45 14.78
N ALA A 32 9.82 -11.65 14.43
CA ALA A 32 8.57 -11.81 13.69
C ALA A 32 7.36 -11.29 14.51
N PRO A 33 6.32 -10.74 13.86
CA PRO A 33 5.17 -10.13 14.54
C PRO A 33 4.27 -11.16 15.25
N GLY A 34 4.32 -12.43 14.87
CA GLY A 34 3.49 -13.49 15.44
C GLY A 34 3.81 -14.87 14.88
N THR A 35 2.81 -15.76 14.89
CA THR A 35 2.86 -17.08 14.24
C THR A 35 1.92 -17.14 13.04
N THR A 36 2.40 -17.66 11.91
CA THR A 36 1.60 -17.84 10.70
C THR A 36 2.01 -19.13 9.97
N PRO A 37 1.04 -20.00 9.60
CA PRO A 37 1.31 -21.19 8.80
C PRO A 37 1.57 -20.88 7.32
N GLY A 38 1.37 -19.63 6.89
CA GLY A 38 1.57 -19.21 5.52
C GLY A 38 1.06 -17.79 5.28
N HIS A 39 1.93 -16.90 4.79
CA HIS A 39 1.52 -15.64 4.18
C HIS A 39 2.62 -15.08 3.25
N LEU A 40 2.35 -13.94 2.61
CA LEU A 40 3.31 -13.28 1.72
C LEU A 40 3.97 -12.10 2.42
N ILE A 41 5.30 -11.99 2.29
CA ILE A 41 6.06 -10.78 2.67
C ILE A 41 6.88 -10.25 1.50
N LEU A 42 7.30 -9.00 1.59
CA LEU A 42 8.11 -8.35 0.56
C LEU A 42 9.56 -8.21 1.02
N VAL A 43 10.50 -8.91 0.36
CA VAL A 43 11.93 -8.70 0.55
C VAL A 43 12.36 -7.44 -0.19
N ARG A 44 13.06 -6.55 0.50
CA ARG A 44 13.50 -5.25 -0.04
C ARG A 44 15.01 -5.04 0.00
N GLY A 45 15.74 -5.83 0.79
CA GLY A 45 17.15 -5.59 1.00
C GLY A 45 17.84 -6.70 1.77
N PHE A 46 19.16 -6.60 1.82
CA PHE A 46 20.03 -7.40 2.70
C PHE A 46 21.03 -6.44 3.32
N GLU A 47 21.43 -6.72 4.55
CA GLU A 47 22.49 -5.99 5.24
C GLU A 47 23.30 -6.95 6.11
N THR A 48 24.55 -6.59 6.37
CA THR A 48 25.41 -7.30 7.33
C THR A 48 25.69 -6.36 8.48
N MET A 49 25.33 -6.75 9.70
CA MET A 49 25.60 -5.99 10.92
C MET A 49 26.38 -6.87 11.89
N ASN A 50 27.56 -6.41 12.31
CA ASN A 50 28.44 -7.14 13.25
C ASN A 50 28.72 -8.60 12.83
N GLY A 51 28.89 -8.84 11.53
CA GLY A 51 29.13 -10.18 10.97
C GLY A 51 27.89 -11.07 10.84
N GLN A 52 26.71 -10.60 11.23
CA GLN A 52 25.43 -11.29 11.02
C GLN A 52 24.72 -10.72 9.80
N ASP A 53 24.30 -11.61 8.89
CA ASP A 53 23.51 -11.24 7.73
C ASP A 53 22.01 -11.19 8.08
N TYR A 54 21.35 -10.14 7.61
CA TYR A 54 19.91 -9.92 7.72
C TYR A 54 19.26 -9.72 6.36
N VAL A 55 18.02 -10.18 6.24
CA VAL A 55 17.09 -9.78 5.18
C VAL A 55 16.19 -8.66 5.71
N ILE A 56 15.99 -7.63 4.89
CA ILE A 56 15.09 -6.50 5.18
C ILE A 56 13.78 -6.76 4.46
N VAL A 57 12.67 -6.76 5.21
CA VAL A 57 11.34 -7.10 4.69
C VAL A 57 10.30 -6.06 5.05
N ASN A 58 9.21 -6.02 4.27
CA ASN A 58 7.91 -5.55 4.74
C ASN A 58 7.04 -6.77 5.04
N ASP A 59 6.78 -6.99 6.32
CA ASP A 59 5.96 -8.08 6.83
C ASP A 59 4.56 -7.57 7.15
N SER A 60 3.58 -7.91 6.30
CA SER A 60 2.21 -7.43 6.43
C SER A 60 1.44 -8.10 7.57
N PHE A 61 2.04 -9.06 8.29
CA PHE A 61 1.46 -9.60 9.52
C PHE A 61 1.73 -8.70 10.73
N ALA A 62 2.48 -7.61 10.55
CA ALA A 62 2.66 -6.59 11.56
C ALA A 62 1.33 -5.87 11.90
N PRO A 63 1.15 -5.41 13.16
CA PRO A 63 -0.09 -4.75 13.59
C PRO A 63 -0.27 -3.33 13.03
N SER A 64 0.77 -2.75 12.40
CA SER A 64 0.71 -1.42 11.78
C SER A 64 1.81 -1.23 10.74
N ASP A 65 1.59 -0.29 9.81
CA ASP A 65 2.54 0.08 8.74
C ASP A 65 3.93 0.46 9.29
N ASP A 66 3.97 1.22 10.39
CA ASP A 66 5.23 1.66 11.02
C ASP A 66 6.06 0.48 11.55
N THR A 67 5.40 -0.66 11.83
CA THR A 67 6.03 -1.90 12.34
C THR A 67 6.16 -3.01 11.29
N ALA A 68 5.77 -2.73 10.03
CA ALA A 68 5.86 -3.68 8.94
C ALA A 68 7.31 -3.86 8.46
N VAL A 69 8.14 -2.81 8.56
CA VAL A 69 9.56 -2.90 8.19
C VAL A 69 10.32 -3.68 9.25
N ARG A 70 10.87 -4.84 8.87
CA ARG A 70 11.57 -5.75 9.80
C ARG A 70 12.89 -6.25 9.22
N LYS A 71 13.72 -6.78 10.11
CA LYS A 71 14.99 -7.42 9.80
C LYS A 71 14.97 -8.82 10.37
N TYR A 72 15.15 -9.83 9.52
CA TYR A 72 15.24 -11.22 9.95
C TYR A 72 16.65 -11.74 9.67
N LYS A 73 17.20 -12.53 10.58
CA LYS A 73 18.48 -13.19 10.32
C LYS A 73 18.33 -14.10 9.10
N VAL A 74 19.30 -14.07 8.18
CA VAL A 74 19.19 -14.79 6.90
C VAL A 74 18.99 -16.29 7.09
N ASP A 75 19.64 -16.89 8.07
CA ASP A 75 19.54 -18.32 8.39
C ASP A 75 18.14 -18.71 8.91
N GLN A 76 17.51 -17.84 9.71
CA GLN A 76 16.13 -18.02 10.16
C GLN A 76 15.13 -17.82 9.02
N PHE A 77 15.31 -16.76 8.24
CA PHE A 77 14.47 -16.47 7.08
C PHE A 77 14.50 -17.59 6.04
N GLN A 78 15.67 -18.19 5.77
CA GLN A 78 15.79 -19.32 4.83
C GLN A 78 14.93 -20.52 5.24
N LYS A 79 14.81 -20.79 6.55
CA LYS A 79 13.93 -21.85 7.06
C LYS A 79 12.45 -21.48 6.92
N ALA A 80 12.14 -20.20 7.12
CA ALA A 80 10.79 -19.66 6.99
C ALA A 80 10.30 -19.52 5.53
N TRP A 81 11.21 -19.43 4.55
CA TRP A 81 10.87 -19.27 3.14
C TRP A 81 10.20 -20.53 2.57
N ALA A 82 8.87 -20.55 2.66
CA ALA A 82 8.03 -21.71 2.39
C ALA A 82 8.24 -22.21 0.95
N ASN A 83 8.86 -23.39 0.83
CA ASN A 83 9.16 -24.08 -0.42
C ASN A 83 9.97 -23.26 -1.44
N GLY A 84 10.65 -22.18 -1.02
CA GLY A 84 11.44 -21.33 -1.92
C GLY A 84 10.62 -20.56 -2.96
N VAL A 85 9.32 -20.38 -2.76
CA VAL A 85 8.44 -19.69 -3.73
C VAL A 85 8.67 -18.18 -3.67
N ALA A 86 8.98 -17.58 -4.82
CA ALA A 86 9.11 -16.14 -4.98
C ALA A 86 8.24 -15.64 -6.13
N TYR A 87 7.64 -14.47 -5.94
CA TYR A 87 6.87 -13.75 -6.92
C TYR A 87 7.66 -12.52 -7.35
N LEU A 88 7.92 -12.43 -8.66
CA LEU A 88 8.66 -11.36 -9.29
C LEU A 88 7.66 -10.51 -10.09
N VAL A 89 7.56 -9.24 -9.74
CA VAL A 89 6.70 -8.29 -10.44
C VAL A 89 7.61 -7.33 -11.21
N HIS A 90 7.66 -7.52 -12.53
CA HIS A 90 8.34 -6.62 -13.45
C HIS A 90 7.33 -5.75 -14.20
N SER A 91 7.84 -4.84 -15.03
CA SER A 91 7.04 -4.05 -15.96
C SER A 91 6.12 -4.94 -16.79
N LYS A 92 4.91 -4.45 -17.10
CA LYS A 92 3.93 -5.16 -17.92
C LYS A 92 4.60 -5.74 -19.18
N GLU A 93 4.41 -7.04 -19.43
CA GLU A 93 4.81 -7.65 -20.70
C GLU A 93 4.05 -6.99 -21.86
N LYS A 94 4.68 -6.95 -23.04
CA LYS A 94 4.01 -6.51 -24.26
C LYS A 94 2.85 -7.46 -24.55
N GLY A 95 1.62 -6.97 -24.43
CA GLY A 95 0.39 -7.76 -24.53
C GLY A 95 -0.48 -7.74 -23.26
N GLY A 96 0.07 -7.36 -22.11
CA GLY A 96 -0.67 -7.27 -20.84
C GLY A 96 -1.15 -8.63 -20.30
N ALA A 97 -1.93 -8.62 -19.21
CA ALA A 97 -2.50 -9.84 -18.61
C ALA A 97 -3.88 -10.19 -19.21
N GLY A 98 -4.16 -9.75 -20.44
CA GLY A 98 -5.48 -9.86 -21.06
C GLY A 98 -6.57 -9.08 -20.31
N ASP A 99 -7.83 -9.53 -20.44
CA ASP A 99 -9.02 -8.86 -19.89
C ASP A 99 -9.11 -8.90 -18.36
N SER A 100 -8.36 -9.78 -17.70
CA SER A 100 -8.33 -9.95 -16.24
C SER A 100 -7.29 -9.07 -15.53
N ALA A 101 -6.59 -8.21 -16.28
CA ALA A 101 -5.62 -7.30 -15.67
C ALA A 101 -6.32 -6.22 -14.84
N ALA A 102 -5.86 -6.02 -13.60
CA ALA A 102 -6.24 -4.84 -12.82
C ALA A 102 -5.91 -3.57 -13.62
N LYS A 103 -6.91 -2.70 -13.75
CA LYS A 103 -6.83 -1.45 -14.50
C LYS A 103 -6.55 -0.31 -13.53
N ARG A 104 -5.66 0.59 -13.95
CA ARG A 104 -5.47 1.89 -13.30
C ARG A 104 -6.19 2.93 -14.15
N ILE A 105 -7.24 3.52 -13.60
CA ILE A 105 -8.09 4.49 -14.27
C ILE A 105 -7.78 5.86 -13.70
N HIS A 106 -7.44 6.81 -14.58
CA HIS A 106 -7.22 8.19 -14.16
C HIS A 106 -8.56 8.86 -13.87
N ALA A 107 -8.67 9.47 -12.69
CA ALA A 107 -9.86 10.14 -12.21
C ALA A 107 -9.55 11.55 -11.71
N ASP A 108 -10.59 12.36 -11.57
CA ASP A 108 -10.55 13.70 -10.98
C ASP A 108 -11.22 13.69 -9.61
N LEU A 109 -10.63 14.40 -8.65
CA LEU A 109 -11.33 14.78 -7.41
C LEU A 109 -11.94 16.17 -7.58
N ARG A 110 -13.22 16.28 -7.28
CA ARG A 110 -13.96 17.55 -7.34
C ARG A 110 -14.59 17.86 -5.98
N PRO A 111 -14.47 19.10 -5.49
CA PRO A 111 -15.10 19.49 -4.23
C PRO A 111 -16.61 19.33 -4.32
N THR A 112 -17.25 18.93 -3.21
CA THR A 112 -18.71 18.92 -3.09
C THR A 112 -19.18 20.21 -2.40
N SER A 113 -20.46 20.26 -2.00
CA SER A 113 -20.97 21.32 -1.12
C SER A 113 -20.39 21.25 0.30
N SER A 114 -19.82 20.11 0.69
CA SER A 114 -19.13 19.91 1.97
C SER A 114 -17.62 20.14 1.78
N GLU A 115 -17.01 20.93 2.66
CA GLU A 115 -15.56 21.19 2.62
C GLU A 115 -14.71 19.96 3.01
N HIS A 116 -15.34 18.92 3.56
CA HIS A 116 -14.70 17.70 4.04
C HIS A 116 -14.95 16.50 3.12
N GLU A 117 -15.48 16.73 1.91
CA GLU A 117 -15.81 15.66 0.97
C GLU A 117 -15.41 15.99 -0.45
N TYR A 118 -14.99 14.97 -1.19
CA TYR A 118 -14.69 15.08 -2.62
C TYR A 118 -15.41 13.97 -3.39
N ALA A 119 -16.00 14.36 -4.52
CA ALA A 119 -16.59 13.43 -5.46
C ALA A 119 -15.55 12.98 -6.50
N LEU A 120 -15.55 11.69 -6.81
CA LEU A 120 -14.66 11.10 -7.81
C LEU A 120 -15.32 11.11 -9.18
N TYR A 121 -14.58 11.53 -10.21
CA TYR A 121 -15.06 11.56 -11.59
C TYR A 121 -14.11 10.88 -12.55
N VAL A 122 -14.67 10.16 -13.52
CA VAL A 122 -13.97 9.75 -14.73
C VAL A 122 -14.60 10.49 -15.91
N GLY A 123 -13.88 11.49 -16.42
CA GLY A 123 -14.44 12.44 -17.40
C GLY A 123 -15.64 13.20 -16.82
N LYS A 124 -16.84 12.96 -17.35
CA LYS A 124 -18.09 13.59 -16.86
C LYS A 124 -18.91 12.70 -15.92
N LYS A 125 -18.55 11.41 -15.78
CA LYS A 125 -19.30 10.46 -14.97
C LYS A 125 -18.80 10.51 -13.52
N LYS A 126 -19.71 10.75 -12.57
CA LYS A 126 -19.43 10.55 -11.14
C LYS A 126 -19.29 9.05 -10.89
N ILE A 127 -18.28 8.67 -10.12
CA ILE A 127 -18.11 7.32 -9.60
C ILE A 127 -18.63 7.33 -8.16
N ASP A 128 -19.75 6.67 -7.93
CA ASP A 128 -20.31 6.51 -6.59
C ASP A 128 -19.54 5.41 -5.84
N ILE A 129 -18.99 5.75 -4.69
CA ILE A 129 -18.34 4.78 -3.81
C ILE A 129 -19.44 4.01 -3.05
N PRO A 130 -19.45 2.67 -3.07
CA PRO A 130 -20.45 1.86 -2.37
C PRO A 130 -20.49 2.18 -0.87
N ALA A 131 -21.65 1.99 -0.23
CA ALA A 131 -21.74 2.09 1.22
C ALA A 131 -20.98 0.93 1.89
N ASN A 132 -20.29 1.21 3.00
CA ASN A 132 -19.42 0.25 3.69
C ASN A 132 -18.24 -0.26 2.84
N PHE A 133 -17.83 0.49 1.82
CA PHE A 133 -16.74 0.12 0.92
C PHE A 133 -15.44 -0.18 1.66
N THR A 134 -15.13 0.58 2.72
CA THR A 134 -13.91 0.40 3.52
C THR A 134 -14.09 -0.45 4.78
N ALA A 135 -15.28 -1.04 4.98
CA ALA A 135 -15.55 -1.83 6.17
C ALA A 135 -14.76 -3.16 6.17
N ASP A 136 -14.29 -3.57 7.35
CA ASP A 136 -13.66 -4.89 7.55
C ASP A 136 -14.73 -5.99 7.61
N VAL A 137 -15.31 -6.28 6.44
CA VAL A 137 -16.33 -7.33 6.25
C VAL A 137 -15.72 -8.57 5.64
N ARG A 138 -16.18 -9.75 6.09
CA ARG A 138 -15.76 -11.05 5.55
C ARG A 138 -16.99 -11.89 5.19
N PRO A 139 -17.07 -12.44 3.96
CA PRO A 139 -16.12 -12.28 2.85
C PRO A 139 -16.15 -10.87 2.25
N LEU A 140 -15.05 -10.47 1.59
CA LEU A 140 -15.04 -9.26 0.76
C LEU A 140 -15.96 -9.45 -0.45
N THR A 141 -16.61 -8.37 -0.88
CA THR A 141 -17.51 -8.37 -2.04
C THR A 141 -16.99 -7.41 -3.12
N GLU A 142 -17.68 -7.36 -4.27
CA GLU A 142 -17.41 -6.36 -5.32
C GLU A 142 -17.64 -4.92 -4.85
N GLU A 143 -18.37 -4.75 -3.75
CA GLU A 143 -18.63 -3.46 -3.09
C GLU A 143 -17.62 -3.16 -1.99
N SER A 144 -16.61 -4.02 -1.77
CA SER A 144 -15.54 -3.79 -0.82
C SER A 144 -14.27 -3.27 -1.51
N GLY A 145 -13.47 -2.51 -0.78
CA GLY A 145 -12.18 -2.05 -1.25
C GLY A 145 -11.42 -1.20 -0.24
N THR A 146 -10.53 -0.35 -0.75
CA THR A 146 -9.67 0.50 0.08
C THR A 146 -9.63 1.90 -0.49
N LEU A 147 -9.82 2.89 0.39
CA LEU A 147 -9.56 4.29 0.11
C LEU A 147 -8.30 4.70 0.84
N ALA A 148 -7.26 5.02 0.07
CA ALA A 148 -5.99 5.46 0.62
C ALA A 148 -5.45 6.64 -0.18
N TYR A 149 -4.63 7.48 0.45
CA TYR A 149 -3.95 8.57 -0.24
C TYR A 149 -2.52 8.74 0.26
N THR A 150 -1.69 9.34 -0.57
CA THR A 150 -0.32 9.75 -0.22
C THR A 150 -0.21 11.26 -0.37
N ILE A 151 0.72 11.86 0.35
CA ILE A 151 1.03 13.29 0.27
C ILE A 151 2.47 13.43 -0.19
N SER A 152 2.66 14.16 -1.28
CA SER A 152 3.98 14.59 -1.72
C SER A 152 4.33 15.91 -1.02
N ASP A 153 5.29 15.89 -0.11
CA ASP A 153 5.78 17.09 0.60
C ASP A 153 6.94 17.78 -0.13
N GLY A 154 7.18 17.41 -1.39
CA GLY A 154 8.31 17.86 -2.20
C GLY A 154 9.64 17.22 -1.83
N LYS A 155 9.69 16.33 -0.83
CA LYS A 155 10.91 15.60 -0.49
C LYS A 155 11.11 14.46 -1.48
N LYS A 156 12.23 14.49 -2.20
CA LYS A 156 12.64 13.41 -3.09
C LYS A 156 13.19 12.28 -2.21
N TYR A 157 12.45 11.18 -2.13
CA TYR A 157 12.95 9.94 -1.53
C TYR A 157 13.68 9.14 -2.60
N ASP A 158 14.75 8.43 -2.21
CA ASP A 158 15.55 7.61 -3.15
C ASP A 158 14.73 6.47 -3.77
N THR A 159 13.61 6.09 -3.15
CA THR A 159 12.64 5.13 -3.67
C THR A 159 11.20 5.54 -3.33
N ASP A 160 10.22 5.09 -4.13
CA ASP A 160 8.79 5.25 -3.83
C ASP A 160 8.34 4.46 -2.58
N ALA A 161 9.20 3.60 -2.03
CA ALA A 161 8.90 2.71 -0.91
C ALA A 161 8.79 3.44 0.45
N HIS A 162 9.01 4.75 0.49
CA HIS A 162 8.87 5.62 1.67
C HIS A 162 7.59 6.46 1.68
N LYS A 163 6.72 6.33 0.67
CA LYS A 163 5.44 7.05 0.66
C LYS A 163 4.59 6.56 1.82
N LYS A 164 4.27 7.48 2.74
CA LYS A 164 3.31 7.21 3.81
C LYS A 164 1.90 7.21 3.20
N PHE A 165 1.19 6.11 3.40
CA PHE A 165 -0.22 6.01 3.08
C PHE A 165 -1.05 6.46 4.27
N TYR A 166 -2.12 7.17 3.95
CA TYR A 166 -3.18 7.56 4.87
C TYR A 166 -4.46 6.90 4.36
N TYR A 167 -5.28 6.40 5.27
CA TYR A 167 -6.53 5.74 4.92
C TYR A 167 -7.70 6.67 5.24
N THR A 168 -8.75 6.57 4.44
CA THR A 168 -10.00 7.28 4.66
C THR A 168 -11.19 6.37 4.35
N HIS A 169 -12.40 6.90 4.42
CA HIS A 169 -13.65 6.18 4.22
C HIS A 169 -14.58 6.93 3.26
N GLU A 170 -15.57 6.20 2.76
CA GLU A 170 -16.67 6.71 1.96
C GLU A 170 -17.67 7.51 2.81
N THR A 171 -18.45 8.39 2.18
CA THR A 171 -19.58 9.07 2.82
C THR A 171 -20.90 8.45 2.39
N SER A 172 -22.00 8.77 3.09
CA SER A 172 -23.34 8.25 2.75
C SER A 172 -23.80 8.61 1.34
N ASP A 173 -23.25 9.68 0.76
CA ASP A 173 -23.60 10.18 -0.57
C ASP A 173 -22.70 9.59 -1.68
N GLY A 174 -21.93 8.55 -1.34
CA GLY A 174 -20.99 7.89 -2.24
C GLY A 174 -19.79 8.76 -2.63
N ASN A 175 -19.44 9.74 -1.78
CA ASN A 175 -18.24 10.56 -1.93
C ASN A 175 -17.11 9.99 -1.07
N ILE A 176 -15.96 10.67 -1.08
CA ILE A 176 -14.80 10.33 -0.27
C ILE A 176 -14.66 11.36 0.84
N ALA A 177 -14.61 10.91 2.10
CA ALA A 177 -14.31 11.77 3.23
C ALA A 177 -12.84 12.21 3.15
N LEU A 178 -12.59 13.51 3.05
CA LEU A 178 -11.24 14.09 2.98
C LEU A 178 -11.25 15.47 3.66
N ASP A 179 -10.93 15.50 4.94
CA ASP A 179 -10.66 16.76 5.65
C ASP A 179 -9.23 17.24 5.38
N LEU A 180 -9.10 18.19 4.46
CA LEU A 180 -7.81 18.76 4.08
C LEU A 180 -7.35 19.89 5.02
N SER A 181 -8.15 20.29 6.00
CA SER A 181 -7.88 21.45 6.86
C SER A 181 -6.58 21.25 7.66
N GLN A 182 -6.49 20.15 8.39
CA GLN A 182 -5.29 19.79 9.17
C GLN A 182 -4.10 19.51 8.24
N LEU A 183 -4.35 18.88 7.09
CA LEU A 183 -3.31 18.58 6.09
C LEU A 183 -2.65 19.87 5.58
N LYS A 184 -3.46 20.85 5.16
CA LYS A 184 -3.00 22.16 4.67
C LYS A 184 -2.28 22.94 5.76
N ALA A 185 -2.75 22.89 7.01
CA ALA A 185 -2.08 23.52 8.14
C ALA A 185 -0.66 22.93 8.37
N ASN A 186 -0.51 21.61 8.27
CA ASN A 186 0.76 20.92 8.44
C ASN A 186 1.78 21.22 7.32
N LEU A 187 1.30 21.55 6.11
CA LEU A 187 2.15 21.87 4.96
C LEU A 187 2.84 23.24 5.06
N ARG A 188 2.41 24.14 5.97
CA ARG A 188 2.99 25.47 6.19
C ARG A 188 3.26 26.27 4.89
N GLY A 189 2.36 26.15 3.91
CA GLY A 189 2.47 26.85 2.61
C GLY A 189 3.39 26.19 1.56
N LYS A 190 3.98 25.02 1.83
CA LYS A 190 4.75 24.26 0.82
C LYS A 190 3.81 23.60 -0.19
N ASN A 191 4.11 23.74 -1.48
CA ASN A 191 3.39 23.03 -2.54
C ASN A 191 3.42 21.53 -2.28
N ALA A 192 2.23 20.94 -2.27
CA ALA A 192 2.05 19.52 -2.06
C ALA A 192 0.87 19.04 -2.90
N ALA A 193 1.01 17.83 -3.41
CA ALA A 193 -0.07 17.12 -4.08
C ALA A 193 -0.48 15.91 -3.24
N LEU A 194 -1.79 15.75 -3.09
CA LEU A 194 -2.41 14.52 -2.61
C LEU A 194 -2.66 13.61 -3.81
N THR A 195 -2.24 12.36 -3.72
CA THR A 195 -2.64 11.32 -4.68
C THR A 195 -3.54 10.32 -3.98
N LEU A 196 -4.82 10.27 -4.39
CA LEU A 196 -5.82 9.31 -3.91
C LEU A 196 -5.78 8.04 -4.75
N TYR A 197 -6.00 6.92 -4.07
CA TYR A 197 -6.17 5.58 -4.61
C TYR A 197 -7.51 5.02 -4.12
N VAL A 198 -8.39 4.68 -5.06
CA VAL A 198 -9.58 3.87 -4.80
C VAL A 198 -9.30 2.49 -5.36
N LEU A 199 -9.10 1.52 -4.49
CA LEU A 199 -8.72 0.16 -4.84
C LEU A 199 -9.92 -0.77 -4.65
N SER A 200 -10.53 -1.24 -5.73
CA SER A 200 -11.65 -2.16 -5.68
C SER A 200 -11.20 -3.62 -5.79
N THR A 201 -12.03 -4.53 -5.27
CA THR A 201 -11.88 -5.98 -5.49
C THR A 201 -12.16 -6.41 -6.93
N THR A 202 -12.85 -5.57 -7.73
CA THR A 202 -13.17 -5.83 -9.14
C THR A 202 -11.99 -5.61 -10.10
N GLY A 203 -10.89 -5.02 -9.62
CA GLY A 203 -9.70 -4.74 -10.41
C GLY A 203 -9.69 -3.38 -11.10
N ASP A 204 -10.79 -2.62 -11.08
CA ASP A 204 -10.84 -1.24 -11.54
C ASP A 204 -10.38 -0.28 -10.42
N ASN A 205 -9.14 0.17 -10.51
CA ASN A 205 -8.51 1.01 -9.48
C ASN A 205 -8.40 2.46 -9.97
N TYR A 206 -9.02 3.40 -9.26
CA TYR A 206 -9.01 4.81 -9.64
C TYR A 206 -7.88 5.55 -8.95
N VAL A 207 -7.23 6.45 -9.69
CA VAL A 207 -6.16 7.31 -9.18
C VAL A 207 -6.46 8.75 -9.54
N ALA A 208 -6.49 9.62 -8.53
CA ALA A 208 -6.74 11.05 -8.69
C ALA A 208 -5.70 11.86 -7.96
N THR A 209 -5.32 13.01 -8.51
CA THR A 209 -4.35 13.93 -7.88
C THR A 209 -5.02 15.27 -7.60
N LEU A 210 -4.81 15.79 -6.39
CA LEU A 210 -5.31 17.08 -5.95
C LEU A 210 -4.16 17.95 -5.45
N GLU A 211 -3.99 19.11 -6.07
CA GLU A 211 -3.03 20.13 -5.65
C GLU A 211 -3.57 20.87 -4.42
N LEU A 212 -2.86 20.80 -3.29
CA LEU A 212 -3.38 21.29 -2.01
C LEU A 212 -3.24 22.80 -1.82
N ASN A 213 -2.35 23.47 -2.56
CA ASN A 213 -2.06 24.90 -2.42
C ASN A 213 -2.40 25.77 -3.63
N ARG A 214 -3.10 25.22 -4.63
CA ARG A 214 -3.51 26.04 -5.77
C ARG A 214 -4.64 26.96 -5.31
N LYS A 215 -4.39 28.27 -5.19
CA LYS A 215 -5.46 29.26 -5.03
C LYS A 215 -6.43 29.07 -6.20
N HIS A 216 -7.61 28.53 -5.94
CA HIS A 216 -8.69 28.63 -6.91
C HIS A 216 -9.09 30.09 -6.97
N ASN A 217 -8.60 30.79 -8.00
CA ASN A 217 -9.22 32.05 -8.42
C ASN A 217 -10.66 31.70 -8.77
N ARG A 218 -11.59 32.04 -7.88
CA ARG A 218 -13.00 32.13 -8.20
C ARG A 218 -13.13 33.25 -9.24
N HIS A 219 -13.50 32.88 -10.46
CA HIS A 219 -14.04 33.82 -11.44
C HIS A 219 -15.52 34.04 -11.13
#